data_AF-A0A7C8A8I2-F1
#
_entry.id   AF-A0A7C8A8I2-F1
#
_cell.length_a   1.000
_cell.length_b   1.000
_cell.length_c   1.000
_cell.angle_alpha   90.00
_cell.angle_beta   90.00
_cell.angle_gamma   90.00
#
_symmetry.space_group_name_H-M   'P 1'
#
loop_
_entity.id
_entity.type
_entity.pdbx_description
1 polymer ?
#
loop_
_entity_poly.entity_id
_entity_poly.type
_entity_poly.pdbx_seq_one_letter_code
_entity_poly.pdbx_strand_id
1 'polypeptide(L)'
;MFQAGYLTIVSSNLRYGKLFYKLTYPNQEVKASLNDYILNHYSSSISTKEALQIRLIEVLERVELDKLREIIQSHFASIPHSWYRNNDIEGYEGYYSSVFYSYFASLGLNIRPEDITNYGNIDMTVVMNHGVFIFEFKVIEGDNEIGTALQQIKDKNYADKYRGLSLPIYLIGIDFDITKRNISSFKWESL
;
A
#
# COMPACT_ATOMS: atom_id res chain seq x y z
N MET A 1 -40.65 -21.49 -13.98
CA MET A 1 -40.73 -20.80 -12.68
C MET A 1 -39.38 -20.13 -12.49
N PHE A 2 -39.32 -18.80 -12.62
CA PHE A 2 -38.05 -18.07 -12.47
C PHE A 2 -37.71 -17.96 -10.99
N GLN A 3 -36.56 -18.49 -10.57
CA GLN A 3 -36.09 -18.39 -9.20
C GLN A 3 -35.39 -17.03 -9.03
N ALA A 4 -36.09 -16.05 -8.46
CA ALA A 4 -35.43 -14.82 -8.03
C ALA A 4 -34.40 -15.17 -6.95
N GLY A 5 -33.14 -14.76 -7.14
CA GLY A 5 -32.08 -14.99 -6.17
C GLY A 5 -31.30 -13.71 -5.92
N TYR A 6 -31.09 -13.42 -4.65
CA TYR A 6 -30.26 -12.30 -4.19
C TYR A 6 -28.82 -12.77 -4.02
N LEU A 7 -27.85 -11.85 -4.15
CA LEU A 7 -26.48 -12.12 -3.71
C LEU A 7 -26.52 -12.58 -2.25
N THR A 8 -25.97 -13.76 -2.00
CA THR A 8 -25.97 -14.37 -0.68
C THR A 8 -24.68 -14.03 0.02
N ILE A 9 -24.75 -13.44 1.22
CA ILE A 9 -23.58 -13.23 2.06
C ILE A 9 -23.12 -14.60 2.56
N VAL A 10 -21.94 -15.03 2.12
CA VAL A 10 -21.27 -16.27 2.58
C VAL A 10 -20.52 -16.02 3.86
N SER A 11 -19.90 -14.84 3.98
CA SER A 11 -19.24 -14.42 5.21
C SER A 11 -19.17 -12.91 5.26
N SER A 12 -19.08 -12.38 6.48
CA SER A 12 -18.70 -10.99 6.72
C SER A 12 -17.46 -10.96 7.59
N ASN A 13 -16.62 -9.94 7.40
CA ASN A 13 -15.43 -9.74 8.19
C ASN A 13 -15.21 -8.24 8.39
N LEU A 14 -15.09 -7.81 9.65
CA LEU A 14 -14.72 -6.45 9.99
C LEU A 14 -13.19 -6.35 10.01
N ARG A 15 -12.60 -5.64 9.05
CA ARG A 15 -11.15 -5.38 8.99
C ARG A 15 -10.87 -3.90 8.89
N TYR A 16 -9.98 -3.39 9.73
CA TYR A 16 -9.54 -1.97 9.71
C TYR A 16 -10.72 -0.97 9.70
N GLY A 17 -11.76 -1.25 10.50
CA GLY A 17 -12.96 -0.41 10.59
C GLY A 17 -13.90 -0.48 9.38
N LYS A 18 -13.58 -1.29 8.36
CA LYS A 18 -14.43 -1.52 7.17
C LYS A 18 -15.06 -2.89 7.24
N LEU A 19 -16.35 -2.96 6.92
CA LEU A 19 -17.11 -4.20 6.90
C LEU A 19 -17.04 -4.81 5.50
N PHE A 20 -16.36 -5.94 5.38
CA PHE A 20 -16.22 -6.69 4.14
C PHE A 20 -17.22 -7.82 4.10
N TYR A 21 -17.87 -8.01 2.94
CA TYR A 21 -18.79 -9.11 2.70
C TYR A 21 -18.26 -9.97 1.56
N LYS A 22 -18.19 -11.29 1.79
CA LYS A 22 -18.02 -12.26 0.73
C LYS A 22 -19.40 -12.65 0.23
N LEU A 23 -19.70 -12.32 -1.01
CA LEU A 23 -20.97 -12.64 -1.65
C LEU A 23 -20.81 -13.85 -2.59
N THR A 24 -21.86 -14.66 -2.71
CA THR A 24 -21.97 -15.73 -3.70
C THR A 24 -23.30 -15.66 -4.45
N TYR A 25 -23.35 -16.37 -5.57
CA TYR A 25 -24.55 -16.54 -6.37
C TYR A 25 -25.34 -17.75 -5.86
N PRO A 26 -26.67 -17.62 -5.68
CA PRO A 26 -27.51 -18.73 -5.23
C PRO A 26 -27.74 -19.76 -6.34
N ASN A 27 -27.61 -19.37 -7.60
CA ASN A 27 -27.77 -20.23 -8.77
C ASN A 27 -27.04 -19.63 -10.01
N GLN A 28 -26.96 -20.41 -11.10
CA GLN A 28 -26.25 -20.02 -12.32
C GLN A 28 -26.96 -18.91 -13.12
N GLU A 29 -28.28 -18.85 -13.07
CA GLU A 29 -29.08 -17.83 -13.77
C GLU A 29 -28.83 -16.44 -13.19
N VAL A 30 -28.83 -16.32 -11.85
CA VAL A 30 -28.47 -15.10 -11.12
C VAL A 30 -27.01 -14.73 -11.38
N LYS A 31 -26.10 -15.71 -11.48
CA LYS A 31 -24.69 -15.46 -11.82
C LYS A 31 -24.54 -14.85 -13.21
N ALA A 32 -25.21 -15.41 -14.21
CA ALA A 32 -25.16 -14.91 -15.59
C ALA A 32 -25.79 -13.51 -15.69
N SER A 33 -27.03 -13.33 -15.21
CA SER A 33 -27.74 -12.06 -15.30
C SER A 33 -27.07 -10.93 -14.50
N LEU A 34 -26.49 -11.24 -13.34
CA LEU A 34 -25.74 -10.24 -12.56
C LEU A 34 -24.39 -9.93 -13.21
N ASN A 35 -23.68 -10.91 -13.78
CA ASN A 35 -22.46 -10.63 -14.54
C ASN A 35 -22.77 -9.77 -15.76
N ASP A 36 -23.84 -10.05 -16.51
CA ASP A 36 -24.24 -9.24 -17.66
C ASP A 36 -24.67 -7.83 -17.22
N TYR A 37 -25.43 -7.71 -16.13
CA TYR A 37 -25.78 -6.42 -15.55
C TYR A 37 -24.55 -5.65 -15.08
N ILE A 38 -23.61 -6.29 -14.36
CA ILE A 38 -22.39 -5.66 -13.87
C ILE A 38 -21.47 -5.28 -15.03
N LEU A 39 -21.28 -6.14 -16.03
CA LEU A 39 -20.47 -5.81 -17.21
C LEU A 39 -21.07 -4.65 -17.99
N ASN A 40 -22.40 -4.57 -18.09
CA ASN A 40 -23.10 -3.48 -18.78
C ASN A 40 -23.17 -2.19 -17.95
N HIS A 41 -23.17 -2.26 -16.61
CA HIS A 41 -23.32 -1.09 -15.72
C HIS A 41 -21.99 -0.59 -15.16
N TYR A 42 -20.99 -1.47 -15.06
CA TYR A 42 -19.70 -1.23 -14.42
C TYR A 42 -18.49 -1.47 -15.32
N SER A 43 -18.70 -1.59 -16.64
CA SER A 43 -17.61 -1.45 -17.61
C SER A 43 -16.81 -0.14 -17.44
N SER A 44 -17.25 0.79 -16.59
CA SER A 44 -16.58 2.06 -16.30
C SER A 44 -16.44 2.48 -14.82
N SER A 45 -16.99 1.79 -13.79
CA SER A 45 -17.04 2.44 -12.44
C SER A 45 -17.17 1.61 -11.13
N ILE A 46 -17.29 0.27 -11.08
CA ILE A 46 -17.05 -0.43 -9.79
C ILE A 46 -15.55 -0.39 -9.58
N SER A 47 -15.15 0.34 -8.54
CA SER A 47 -13.97 1.17 -8.64
C SER A 47 -12.68 0.33 -8.64
N THR A 48 -11.87 0.46 -9.70
CA THR A 48 -10.48 0.00 -9.72
C THR A 48 -9.74 0.39 -8.44
N LYS A 49 -10.12 1.55 -7.86
CA LYS A 49 -9.59 2.08 -6.60
C LYS A 49 -9.87 1.18 -5.38
N GLU A 50 -11.09 0.69 -5.15
CA GLU A 50 -11.40 -0.20 -4.03
C GLU A 50 -10.69 -1.55 -4.17
N ALA A 51 -10.64 -2.09 -5.38
CA ALA A 51 -9.90 -3.33 -5.65
C ALA A 51 -8.39 -3.18 -5.37
N LEU A 52 -7.79 -2.04 -5.75
CA LEU A 52 -6.39 -1.73 -5.46
C LEU A 52 -6.13 -1.57 -3.95
N GLN A 53 -7.03 -0.91 -3.21
CA GLN A 53 -6.92 -0.77 -1.76
C GLN A 53 -7.00 -2.12 -1.04
N ILE A 54 -7.94 -2.99 -1.44
CA ILE A 54 -8.06 -4.34 -0.89
C ILE A 54 -6.77 -5.13 -1.17
N ARG A 55 -6.27 -5.09 -2.41
CA ARG A 55 -5.05 -5.80 -2.78
C ARG A 55 -3.84 -5.34 -1.96
N LEU A 56 -3.71 -4.05 -1.70
CA LEU A 56 -2.64 -3.50 -0.87
C LEU A 56 -2.72 -3.99 0.59
N ILE A 57 -3.92 -4.02 1.16
CA ILE A 57 -4.16 -4.58 2.50
C ILE A 57 -3.80 -6.07 2.54
N GLU A 58 -4.26 -6.86 1.57
CA GLU A 58 -3.99 -8.30 1.51
C GLU A 58 -2.50 -8.61 1.43
N VAL A 59 -1.75 -7.82 0.65
CA VAL A 59 -0.30 -7.95 0.52
C VAL A 59 0.42 -7.67 1.84
N LEU A 60 0.00 -6.64 2.59
CA LEU A 60 0.55 -6.36 3.93
C LEU A 60 0.15 -7.42 4.97
N GLU A 61 -1.08 -7.91 4.89
CA GLU A 61 -1.57 -9.01 5.76
C GLU A 61 -0.78 -10.30 5.58
N ARG A 62 -0.44 -10.62 4.33
CA ARG A 62 0.32 -11.84 3.98
C ARG A 62 1.83 -11.63 3.97
N VAL A 63 2.29 -10.42 4.26
CA VAL A 63 3.71 -10.04 4.23
C VAL A 63 4.36 -10.34 2.86
N GLU A 64 3.61 -10.15 1.77
CA GLU A 64 4.08 -10.36 0.41
C GLU A 64 4.83 -9.11 -0.12
N LEU A 65 5.93 -8.73 0.53
CA LEU A 65 6.62 -7.45 0.31
C LEU A 65 7.15 -7.26 -1.12
N ASP A 66 7.42 -8.33 -1.86
CA ASP A 66 7.76 -8.24 -3.29
C ASP A 66 6.56 -7.80 -4.14
N LYS A 67 5.34 -8.25 -3.80
CA LYS A 67 4.11 -7.76 -4.44
C LYS A 67 3.77 -6.34 -4.00
N LEU A 68 4.17 -5.94 -2.79
CA LEU A 68 4.02 -4.58 -2.31
C LEU A 68 4.79 -3.63 -3.22
N ARG A 69 6.05 -3.97 -3.54
CA ARG A 69 6.87 -3.24 -4.51
C ARG A 69 6.13 -3.05 -5.84
N GLU A 70 5.58 -4.11 -6.42
CA GLU A 70 4.86 -4.02 -7.70
C GLU A 70 3.67 -3.07 -7.63
N ILE A 71 2.90 -3.11 -6.54
CA ILE A 71 1.74 -2.22 -6.34
C ILE A 71 2.20 -0.76 -6.27
N ILE A 72 3.26 -0.46 -5.52
CA ILE A 72 3.78 0.89 -5.39
C ILE A 72 4.35 1.37 -6.74
N GLN A 73 5.14 0.55 -7.42
CA GLN A 73 5.70 0.87 -8.73
C GLN A 73 4.60 1.18 -9.77
N SER A 74 3.54 0.38 -9.78
CA SER A 74 2.38 0.61 -10.63
C SER A 74 1.62 1.88 -10.25
N HIS A 75 1.51 2.20 -8.96
CA HIS A 75 0.87 3.42 -8.49
C HIS A 75 1.61 4.67 -8.98
N PHE A 76 2.93 4.76 -8.78
CA PHE A 76 3.73 5.90 -9.25
C PHE A 76 3.76 6.00 -10.78
N ALA A 77 3.80 4.88 -11.51
CA ALA A 77 3.72 4.86 -12.97
C ALA A 77 2.38 5.39 -13.52
N SER A 78 1.31 5.36 -12.71
CA SER A 78 0.00 5.87 -13.10
C SER A 78 -0.16 7.39 -12.94
N ILE A 79 0.80 8.06 -12.29
CA ILE A 79 0.73 9.51 -12.03
C ILE A 79 1.02 10.27 -13.34
N PRO A 80 0.12 11.17 -13.79
CA PRO A 80 0.30 11.88 -15.05
C PRO A 80 1.58 12.74 -15.09
N HIS A 81 2.34 12.66 -16.19
CA HIS A 81 3.52 13.51 -16.42
C HIS A 81 3.23 15.01 -16.26
N SER A 82 2.00 15.47 -16.51
CA SER A 82 1.61 16.89 -16.38
C SER A 82 1.65 17.40 -14.95
N TRP A 83 1.48 16.54 -13.95
CA TRP A 83 1.58 16.92 -12.52
C TRP A 83 3.01 17.27 -12.13
N TYR A 84 3.95 16.77 -12.92
CA TYR A 84 5.38 16.94 -12.77
C TYR A 84 5.97 18.10 -13.63
N ARG A 85 5.13 19.03 -14.11
CA ARG A 85 5.56 20.20 -14.90
C ARG A 85 5.31 21.53 -14.20
N ASN A 86 4.49 21.53 -13.16
CA ASN A 86 4.01 22.76 -12.52
C ASN A 86 4.54 22.95 -11.09
N ASN A 87 5.49 22.13 -10.62
CA ASN A 87 6.04 22.21 -9.26
C ASN A 87 7.51 21.77 -9.21
N ASP A 88 8.40 22.60 -8.66
CA ASP A 88 9.81 22.26 -8.33
C ASP A 88 9.95 21.28 -7.14
N ILE A 89 8.85 20.65 -6.71
CA ILE A 89 8.77 19.83 -5.48
C ILE A 89 9.28 18.40 -5.75
N GLU A 90 9.45 17.99 -7.01
CA GLU A 90 9.94 16.66 -7.41
C GLU A 90 11.33 16.30 -6.91
N GLY A 91 12.19 17.29 -6.67
CA GLY A 91 13.52 17.08 -6.09
C GLY A 91 13.49 16.79 -4.59
N TYR A 92 12.33 16.92 -3.94
CA TYR A 92 12.19 16.72 -2.51
C TYR A 92 11.61 15.34 -2.20
N GLU A 93 12.29 14.64 -1.30
CA GLU A 93 11.82 13.40 -0.65
C GLU A 93 10.37 13.51 -0.16
N GLY A 94 9.99 14.70 0.34
CA GLY A 94 8.64 15.02 0.77
C GLY A 94 7.55 14.78 -0.29
N TYR A 95 7.81 14.93 -1.60
CA TYR A 95 6.81 14.64 -2.63
C TYR A 95 6.45 13.14 -2.65
N TYR A 96 7.46 12.29 -2.81
CA TYR A 96 7.27 10.84 -2.92
C TYR A 96 6.70 10.28 -1.62
N SER A 97 7.21 10.71 -0.47
CA SER A 97 6.70 10.33 0.85
C SER A 97 5.25 10.78 1.04
N SER A 98 4.86 11.97 0.57
CA SER A 98 3.47 12.46 0.67
C SER A 98 2.49 11.67 -0.20
N VAL A 99 2.88 11.32 -1.43
CA VAL A 99 2.08 10.47 -2.31
C VAL A 99 1.90 9.09 -1.71
N PHE A 100 2.99 8.49 -1.21
CA PHE A 100 2.96 7.21 -0.53
C PHE A 100 2.07 7.23 0.71
N TYR A 101 2.26 8.22 1.58
CA TYR A 101 1.45 8.43 2.78
C TYR A 101 -0.03 8.55 2.43
N SER A 102 -0.37 9.39 1.45
CA SER A 102 -1.77 9.59 1.02
C SER A 102 -2.41 8.29 0.56
N TYR A 103 -1.65 7.45 -0.14
CA TYR A 103 -2.14 6.15 -0.60
C TYR A 103 -2.41 5.20 0.58
N PHE A 104 -1.48 5.09 1.53
CA PHE A 104 -1.63 4.26 2.73
C PHE A 104 -2.73 4.77 3.67
N ALA A 105 -2.82 6.09 3.89
CA ALA A 105 -3.84 6.71 4.73
C ALA A 105 -5.26 6.37 4.24
N SER A 106 -5.45 6.18 2.93
CA SER A 106 -6.74 5.80 2.33
C SER A 106 -7.24 4.39 2.74
N LEU A 107 -6.37 3.57 3.32
CA LEU A 107 -6.66 2.19 3.73
C LEU A 107 -7.31 2.10 5.12
N GLY A 108 -7.21 3.15 5.95
CA GLY A 108 -7.68 3.10 7.34
C GLY A 108 -6.79 2.27 8.27
N LEU A 109 -5.52 2.07 7.89
CA LEU A 109 -4.53 1.39 8.73
C LEU A 109 -4.05 2.32 9.86
N ASN A 110 -3.52 1.73 10.93
CA ASN A 110 -2.83 2.48 11.98
C ASN A 110 -1.45 2.90 11.48
N ILE A 111 -1.40 4.08 10.87
CA ILE A 111 -0.21 4.67 10.26
C ILE A 111 0.30 5.81 11.14
N ARG A 112 1.63 5.90 11.27
CA ARG A 112 2.34 6.96 11.97
C ARG A 112 3.31 7.62 10.98
N PRO A 113 2.92 8.72 10.32
CA PRO A 113 3.86 9.50 9.54
C PRO A 113 4.81 10.26 10.47
N GLU A 114 6.04 10.49 10.01
CA GLU A 114 7.08 11.22 10.77
C GLU A 114 7.22 10.70 12.21
N ASP A 115 7.36 9.38 12.34
CA ASP A 115 7.29 8.69 13.62
C ASP A 115 8.57 8.93 14.43
N ILE A 116 8.49 9.90 15.35
CA ILE A 116 9.62 10.43 16.12
C ILE A 116 10.25 9.37 17.03
N THR A 117 11.57 9.29 17.02
CA THR A 117 12.39 8.46 17.92
C THR A 117 13.46 9.32 18.61
N ASN A 118 14.18 8.74 19.56
CA ASN A 118 15.34 9.38 20.18
C ASN A 118 16.56 9.51 19.24
N TYR A 119 16.58 8.79 18.10
CA TYR A 119 17.70 8.79 17.14
C TYR A 119 17.41 9.55 15.83
N GLY A 120 16.18 10.04 15.66
CA GLY A 120 15.69 10.70 14.45
C GLY A 120 14.19 10.47 14.25
N ASN A 121 13.71 10.77 13.05
CA ASN A 121 12.32 10.52 12.67
C ASN A 121 12.31 9.40 11.63
N ILE A 122 11.43 8.42 11.83
CA ILE A 122 11.10 7.42 10.81
C ILE A 122 10.11 8.07 9.85
N ASP A 123 10.28 7.91 8.54
CA ASP A 123 9.37 8.54 7.59
C ASP A 123 7.92 8.05 7.74
N MET A 124 7.74 6.74 7.86
CA MET A 124 6.42 6.18 8.11
C MET A 124 6.48 4.82 8.80
N THR A 125 5.64 4.61 9.82
CA THR A 125 5.40 3.28 10.39
C THR A 125 3.95 2.84 10.23
N VAL A 126 3.73 1.57 9.88
CA VAL A 126 2.41 0.93 9.90
C VAL A 126 2.41 -0.16 10.95
N VAL A 127 1.48 -0.07 11.91
CA VAL A 127 1.31 -1.09 12.95
C VAL A 127 0.07 -1.90 12.65
N MET A 128 0.25 -3.20 12.45
CA MET A 128 -0.83 -4.17 12.23
C MET A 128 -0.79 -5.22 13.34
N ASN A 129 -1.88 -5.97 13.51
CA ASN A 129 -1.98 -6.97 14.58
C ASN A 129 -0.94 -8.11 14.47
N HIS A 130 -0.32 -8.27 13.30
CA HIS A 130 0.63 -9.34 12.99
C HIS A 130 2.03 -8.83 12.61
N GLY A 131 2.28 -7.53 12.67
CA GLY A 131 3.58 -6.98 12.29
C GLY A 131 3.68 -5.47 12.34
N VAL A 132 4.90 -4.99 12.49
CA VAL A 132 5.26 -3.57 12.38
C VAL A 132 6.07 -3.38 11.11
N PHE A 133 5.63 -2.47 10.25
CA PHE A 133 6.30 -2.15 8.99
C PHE A 133 6.90 -0.75 9.09
N ILE A 134 8.22 -0.65 9.09
CA ILE A 134 8.98 0.59 9.18
C ILE A 134 9.46 0.95 7.79
N PHE A 135 9.00 2.07 7.26
CA PHE A 135 9.35 2.58 5.95
C PHE A 135 10.29 3.78 6.09
N GLU A 136 11.36 3.76 5.30
CA GLU A 136 12.23 4.90 5.07
C GLU A 136 12.37 5.14 3.57
N PHE A 137 12.37 6.38 3.16
CA PHE A 137 12.46 6.80 1.77
C PHE A 137 13.77 7.55 1.51
N LYS A 138 14.30 7.38 0.32
CA LYS A 138 15.36 8.23 -0.21
C LYS A 138 15.06 8.64 -1.63
N VAL A 139 15.46 9.85 -1.98
CA VAL A 139 15.42 10.33 -3.36
C VAL A 139 16.85 10.38 -3.88
N ILE A 140 17.09 9.72 -5.00
CA ILE A 140 18.41 9.57 -5.61
C ILE A 140 18.40 10.06 -7.05
N GLU A 141 19.57 10.51 -7.51
CA GLU A 141 19.84 10.82 -8.92
C GLU A 141 20.72 9.71 -9.53
N GLY A 142 20.12 8.79 -10.28
CA GLY A 142 20.83 7.63 -10.85
C GLY A 142 21.22 6.58 -9.81
N ASP A 143 22.19 5.72 -10.14
CA ASP A 143 22.47 4.49 -9.38
C ASP A 143 23.45 4.67 -8.21
N ASN A 144 23.92 5.89 -7.96
CA ASN A 144 25.06 6.15 -7.07
C ASN A 144 24.76 5.94 -5.58
N GLU A 145 23.49 5.83 -5.17
CA GLU A 145 23.07 5.76 -3.75
C GLU A 145 22.00 4.68 -3.46
N ILE A 146 21.98 3.60 -4.25
CA ILE A 146 21.01 2.51 -4.07
C ILE A 146 21.20 1.78 -2.73
N GLY A 147 20.13 1.70 -1.94
CA GLY A 147 20.06 0.97 -0.66
C GLY A 147 20.36 1.81 0.58
N THR A 148 20.49 3.12 0.43
CA THR A 148 20.74 4.05 1.54
C THR A 148 19.57 4.10 2.53
N ALA A 149 18.33 4.00 2.05
CA ALA A 149 17.14 4.03 2.92
C ALA A 149 17.11 2.89 3.95
N LEU A 150 17.32 1.64 3.51
CA LEU A 150 17.31 0.49 4.44
C LEU A 150 18.48 0.57 5.43
N GLN A 151 19.65 1.03 4.98
CA GLN A 151 20.81 1.18 5.85
C GLN A 151 20.56 2.23 6.93
N GLN A 152 19.90 3.36 6.60
CA GLN A 152 19.51 4.38 7.57
C GLN A 152 18.62 3.81 8.69
N ILE A 153 17.62 2.98 8.37
CA ILE A 153 16.77 2.32 9.37
C ILE A 153 17.61 1.51 10.37
N LYS A 154 18.60 0.76 9.86
CA LYS A 154 19.48 -0.11 10.65
C LYS A 154 20.44 0.70 11.52
N ASP A 155 21.12 1.68 10.93
CA ASP A 155 22.10 2.52 11.62
C ASP A 155 21.46 3.32 12.77
N LYS A 156 20.21 3.74 12.60
CA LYS A 156 19.44 4.47 13.60
C LYS A 156 18.70 3.59 14.60
N ASN A 157 18.75 2.27 14.43
CA ASN A 157 18.05 1.28 15.28
C ASN A 157 16.56 1.61 15.49
N TYR A 158 15.87 2.09 14.45
CA TYR A 158 14.47 2.50 14.55
C TYR A 158 13.51 1.38 15.01
N ALA A 159 13.89 0.11 14.78
CA ALA A 159 13.15 -1.05 15.28
C ALA A 159 13.03 -1.11 16.81
N ASP A 160 13.97 -0.52 17.56
CA ASP A 160 13.99 -0.60 19.04
C ASP A 160 12.73 -0.04 19.69
N LYS A 161 12.16 1.02 19.10
CA LYS A 161 10.91 1.62 19.56
C LYS A 161 9.75 0.62 19.62
N TYR A 162 9.80 -0.43 18.80
CA TYR A 162 8.71 -1.37 18.58
C TYR A 162 8.96 -2.76 19.18
N ARG A 163 10.18 -3.06 19.67
CA ARG A 163 10.53 -4.38 20.24
C ARG A 163 9.61 -4.79 21.40
N GLY A 164 9.09 -3.83 22.17
CA GLY A 164 8.17 -4.09 23.28
C GLY A 164 6.78 -4.61 22.87
N LEU A 165 6.41 -4.54 21.58
CA LEU A 165 5.12 -5.04 21.09
C LEU A 165 5.12 -6.57 20.86
N SER A 166 6.30 -7.21 20.88
CA SER A 166 6.45 -8.65 20.58
C SER A 166 5.81 -9.07 19.24
N LEU A 167 5.82 -8.16 18.27
CA LEU A 167 5.39 -8.40 16.89
C LEU A 167 6.63 -8.51 15.98
N PRO A 168 6.56 -9.28 14.88
CA PRO A 168 7.57 -9.23 13.82
C PRO A 168 7.76 -7.80 13.32
N ILE A 169 9.01 -7.41 13.05
CA ILE A 169 9.33 -6.07 12.55
C ILE A 169 9.94 -6.21 11.16
N TYR A 170 9.34 -5.53 10.19
CA TYR A 170 9.79 -5.46 8.81
C TYR A 170 10.37 -4.08 8.55
N LEU A 171 11.63 -4.04 8.13
CA LEU A 171 12.32 -2.81 7.71
C LEU A 171 12.21 -2.72 6.20
N ILE A 172 11.71 -1.61 5.66
CA ILE A 172 11.50 -1.40 4.23
C ILE A 172 12.17 -0.09 3.83
N GLY A 173 13.27 -0.19 3.08
CA GLY A 173 13.93 0.96 2.46
C GLY A 173 13.52 1.09 0.99
N ILE A 174 13.10 2.29 0.60
CA ILE A 174 12.65 2.58 -0.76
C ILE A 174 13.44 3.77 -1.31
N ASP A 175 14.16 3.54 -2.40
CA ASP A 175 14.88 4.61 -3.10
C ASP A 175 14.12 4.98 -4.38
N PHE A 176 13.69 6.23 -4.48
CA PHE A 176 13.04 6.82 -5.63
C PHE A 176 14.06 7.51 -6.52
N ASP A 177 14.01 7.22 -7.82
CA ASP A 177 14.85 7.88 -8.81
C ASP A 177 14.05 9.02 -9.44
N ILE A 178 14.55 10.25 -9.30
CA ILE A 178 13.87 11.45 -9.82
C ILE A 178 13.73 11.44 -11.34
N THR A 179 14.67 10.81 -12.05
CA THR A 179 14.68 10.77 -13.52
C THR A 179 13.64 9.78 -14.02
N LYS A 180 13.50 8.64 -13.32
CA LYS A 180 12.49 7.62 -13.60
C LYS A 180 11.12 7.96 -13.01
N ARG A 181 11.07 8.90 -12.05
CA ARG A 181 9.88 9.25 -11.24
C ARG A 181 9.20 8.04 -10.63
N ASN A 182 10.01 7.06 -10.23
CA ASN A 182 9.54 5.77 -9.74
C ASN A 182 10.60 5.14 -8.83
N ILE A 183 10.23 4.03 -8.18
CA ILE A 183 11.13 3.26 -7.34
C ILE A 183 12.26 2.68 -8.19
N SER A 184 13.50 3.03 -7.86
CA SER A 184 14.71 2.41 -8.39
C SER A 184 15.07 1.16 -7.59
N SER A 185 14.92 1.24 -6.26
CA SER A 185 15.28 0.17 -5.33
C SER A 185 14.26 0.02 -4.22
N PHE A 186 13.95 -1.22 -3.90
CA PHE A 186 13.05 -1.61 -2.81
C PHE A 186 13.74 -2.77 -2.10
N LYS A 187 14.22 -2.54 -0.89
CA LYS A 187 14.90 -3.54 -0.07
C LYS A 187 14.17 -3.69 1.25
N TRP A 188 14.10 -4.92 1.72
CA TRP A 188 13.46 -5.20 3.00
C TRP A 188 14.22 -6.27 3.79
N GLU A 189 14.09 -6.19 5.10
CA GLU A 189 14.66 -7.15 6.06
C GLU A 189 13.62 -7.41 7.17
N SER A 190 13.56 -8.64 7.66
CA SER A 190 12.72 -9.02 8.81
C SER A 190 13.61 -9.22 10.03
N LEU A 191 13.15 -8.73 11.19
CA LEU A 191 13.76 -8.95 12.51
C LEU A 191 12.94 -9.93 13.36
#